data_AF-A0A842NQ32-F1
#
_entry.id   AF-A0A842NQ32-F1
#
_cell.length_a   1.000
_cell.length_b   1.000
_cell.length_c   1.000
_cell.angle_alpha   90.00
_cell.angle_beta   90.00
_cell.angle_gamma   90.00
#
_symmetry.space_group_name_H-M   'P 1'
#
loop_
_entity.id
_entity.type
_entity.pdbx_description
1 polymer ?
#
loop_
_entity_poly.entity_id
_entity_poly.type
_entity_poly.pdbx_seq_one_letter_code
_entity_poly.pdbx_strand_id
1 'polypeptide(L)'
;MELIKEGKLILEKDWVNNINILEKEVKEVIKGKEKAVKIVKSDFVKAVNDSFPDEKFGILFSGGIDSTLIAFLAKKAGKDFVCYSVGLKRSDELKGADDLFWSKKIAKEYGFDLKVVELGVEGFEKIIEKVTKILGEPDVVKIGVGVALYPGMEKAKKDGLKYIYSGLGSEEIFAGYQRHEES
;
A
#
# COMPACT_ATOMS: atom_id res chain seq x y z
N MET A 1 -4.13 11.64 8.26
CA MET A 1 -4.50 10.74 7.15
C MET A 1 -5.85 11.21 6.65
N GLU A 2 -5.92 11.78 5.45
CA GLU A 2 -7.19 12.32 4.91
C GLU A 2 -7.83 11.26 4.00
N LEU A 3 -9.10 10.91 4.25
CA LEU A 3 -9.85 9.99 3.36
C LEU A 3 -10.67 10.83 2.38
N ILE A 4 -10.72 10.41 1.13
CA ILE A 4 -11.55 11.03 0.10
C ILE A 4 -12.62 10.03 -0.33
N LYS A 5 -13.89 10.42 -0.22
CA LYS A 5 -15.06 9.66 -0.70
C LYS A 5 -15.83 10.51 -1.70
N GLU A 6 -16.08 9.97 -2.88
CA GLU A 6 -16.79 10.69 -3.97
C GLU A 6 -16.16 12.05 -4.34
N GLY A 7 -14.82 12.14 -4.25
CA GLY A 7 -14.08 13.37 -4.54
C GLY A 7 -14.17 14.44 -3.46
N LYS A 8 -14.75 14.14 -2.29
CA LYS A 8 -14.81 15.04 -1.13
C LYS A 8 -14.01 14.47 0.03
N LEU A 9 -13.31 15.34 0.75
CA LEU A 9 -12.64 14.97 2.00
C LEU A 9 -13.69 14.50 3.00
N ILE A 10 -13.50 13.32 3.58
CA ILE A 10 -14.24 12.87 4.75
C ILE A 10 -13.85 13.80 5.90
N LEU A 11 -14.84 14.38 6.58
CA LEU A 11 -14.60 15.30 7.68
C LEU A 11 -13.87 14.57 8.82
N GLU A 12 -12.93 15.26 9.46
CA GLU A 12 -12.17 14.73 10.60
C GLU A 12 -13.07 14.10 11.67
N LYS A 13 -14.24 14.69 11.93
CA LYS A 13 -15.23 14.15 12.87
C LYS A 13 -15.72 12.73 12.50
N ASP A 14 -15.87 12.45 11.21
CA ASP A 14 -16.38 11.18 10.71
C ASP A 14 -15.27 10.13 10.78
N TRP A 15 -14.03 10.56 10.53
CA TRP A 15 -12.81 9.77 10.75
C TRP A 15 -12.62 9.40 12.22
N VAL A 16 -12.70 10.38 13.11
CA VAL A 16 -12.59 10.19 14.56
C VAL A 16 -13.70 9.28 15.07
N ASN A 17 -14.93 9.39 14.57
CA ASN A 17 -16.00 8.44 14.89
C ASN A 17 -15.66 7.00 14.49
N ASN A 18 -15.06 6.78 13.32
CA ASN A 18 -14.62 5.44 12.91
C ASN A 18 -13.49 4.88 13.79
N ILE A 19 -12.55 5.72 14.22
CA ILE A 19 -11.49 5.32 15.17
C ILE A 19 -12.07 5.02 16.55
N ASN A 20 -12.99 5.86 17.04
CA ASN A 20 -13.62 5.68 18.35
C ASN A 20 -14.45 4.39 18.45
N ILE A 21 -14.90 3.83 17.32
CA ILE A 21 -15.52 2.48 17.28
C ILE A 21 -14.48 1.41 17.67
N LEU A 22 -13.22 1.57 17.25
CA LEU A 22 -12.14 0.64 17.61
C LEU A 22 -11.82 0.70 19.11
N GLU A 23 -11.94 1.85 19.76
CA GLU A 23 -11.70 2.01 21.20
C GLU A 23 -12.85 1.48 22.06
N LYS A 24 -14.10 1.54 21.58
CA LYS A 24 -15.30 1.26 22.38
C LYS A 24 -15.82 -0.18 22.32
N GLU A 25 -15.35 -1.01 21.38
CA GLU A 25 -15.91 -2.36 21.16
C GLU A 25 -14.89 -3.51 21.20
N VAL A 26 -13.97 -3.55 22.17
CA VAL A 26 -13.34 -4.85 22.50
C VAL A 26 -14.34 -5.67 23.33
N LYS A 27 -15.34 -6.23 22.65
CA LYS A 27 -16.41 -7.03 23.27
C LYS A 27 -15.90 -8.37 23.82
N GLU A 28 -14.86 -8.92 23.19
CA GLU A 28 -14.27 -10.20 23.59
C GLU A 28 -12.79 -10.25 23.20
N VAL A 29 -11.92 -10.63 24.14
CA VAL A 29 -10.50 -10.88 23.85
C VAL A 29 -10.36 -12.30 23.34
N ILE A 30 -9.88 -12.46 22.10
CA ILE A 30 -9.64 -13.78 21.50
C ILE A 30 -8.46 -14.44 22.23
N LYS A 31 -8.75 -15.50 22.98
CA LYS A 31 -7.73 -16.33 23.63
C LYS A 31 -7.20 -17.40 22.69
N GLY A 32 -5.88 -17.57 22.66
CA GLY A 32 -5.18 -18.62 21.92
C GLY A 32 -4.73 -18.18 20.52
N LYS A 33 -3.42 -18.39 20.24
CA LYS A 33 -2.76 -17.98 18.99
C LYS A 33 -3.45 -18.55 17.75
N GLU A 34 -3.79 -19.84 17.76
CA GLU A 34 -4.41 -20.51 16.61
C GLU A 34 -5.78 -19.93 16.27
N LYS A 35 -6.59 -19.66 17.30
CA LYS A 35 -7.91 -19.05 17.14
C LYS A 35 -7.80 -17.63 16.59
N ALA A 36 -6.87 -16.83 17.13
CA ALA A 36 -6.60 -15.47 16.67
C ALA A 36 -6.16 -15.45 15.20
N VAL A 37 -5.18 -16.29 14.82
CA VAL A 37 -4.71 -16.40 13.42
C VAL A 37 -5.85 -16.79 12.49
N LYS A 38 -6.72 -17.71 12.90
CA LYS A 38 -7.86 -18.14 12.07
C LYS A 38 -8.86 -17.02 11.81
N ILE A 39 -9.20 -16.24 12.85
CA ILE A 39 -10.15 -15.13 12.77
C ILE A 39 -9.56 -13.98 11.95
N VAL A 40 -8.33 -13.55 12.27
CA VAL A 40 -7.64 -12.49 11.51
C VAL A 40 -7.55 -12.87 10.04
N LYS A 41 -7.21 -14.12 9.73
CA LYS A 41 -7.16 -14.61 8.36
C LYS A 41 -8.53 -14.54 7.68
N SER A 42 -9.60 -15.01 8.31
CA SER A 42 -10.93 -14.99 7.68
C SER A 42 -11.40 -13.57 7.41
N ASP A 43 -11.22 -12.69 8.39
CA ASP A 43 -11.74 -11.33 8.35
C ASP A 43 -10.94 -10.48 7.37
N PHE A 44 -9.61 -10.63 7.37
CA PHE A 44 -8.75 -9.97 6.39
C PHE A 44 -9.10 -10.40 4.96
N VAL A 45 -9.21 -11.71 4.70
CA VAL A 45 -9.54 -12.23 3.36
C VAL A 45 -10.91 -11.71 2.92
N LYS A 46 -11.90 -11.68 3.81
CA LYS A 46 -13.23 -11.16 3.52
C LYS A 46 -13.16 -9.67 3.20
N ALA A 47 -12.56 -8.86 4.07
CA ALA A 47 -12.47 -7.41 3.90
C ALA A 47 -11.77 -7.01 2.60
N VAL A 48 -10.66 -7.66 2.27
CA VAL A 48 -9.91 -7.40 1.03
C VAL A 48 -10.77 -7.77 -0.20
N ASN A 49 -11.38 -8.95 -0.21
CA ASN A 49 -12.22 -9.38 -1.34
C ASN A 49 -13.43 -8.47 -1.54
N ASP A 50 -14.12 -8.10 -0.45
CA ASP A 50 -15.29 -7.22 -0.49
C ASP A 50 -14.94 -5.81 -0.95
N SER A 51 -13.67 -5.40 -0.81
CA SER A 51 -13.22 -4.08 -1.23
C SER A 51 -12.97 -3.95 -2.73
N PHE A 52 -12.68 -5.03 -3.45
CA PHE A 52 -12.23 -4.97 -4.85
C PHE A 52 -13.31 -4.44 -5.79
N PRO A 53 -13.01 -3.45 -6.66
CA PRO A 53 -13.95 -3.01 -7.67
C PRO A 53 -14.20 -4.10 -8.72
N ASP A 54 -15.25 -3.92 -9.51
CA ASP A 54 -15.51 -4.76 -10.68
C ASP A 54 -14.69 -4.33 -11.90
N GLU A 55 -14.24 -3.06 -11.91
CA GLU A 55 -13.39 -2.48 -12.95
C GLU A 55 -11.92 -2.83 -12.72
N LYS A 56 -11.09 -2.73 -13.77
CA LYS A 56 -9.63 -2.90 -13.66
C LYS A 56 -9.01 -1.91 -12.69
N PHE A 57 -8.09 -2.37 -11.86
CA PHE A 57 -7.43 -1.54 -10.85
C PHE A 57 -5.91 -1.75 -10.75
N GLY A 58 -5.25 -0.85 -10.05
CA GLY A 58 -3.81 -0.91 -9.80
C GLY A 58 -3.49 -1.40 -8.38
N ILE A 59 -2.31 -1.98 -8.20
CA ILE A 59 -1.74 -2.30 -6.89
C ILE A 59 -0.34 -1.70 -6.81
N LEU A 60 -0.06 -0.84 -5.83
CA LEU A 60 1.29 -0.43 -5.49
C LEU A 60 2.02 -1.62 -4.86
N PHE A 61 3.11 -2.05 -5.49
CA PHE A 61 3.69 -3.36 -5.30
C PHE A 61 5.19 -3.30 -5.04
N SER A 62 5.59 -3.51 -3.78
CA SER A 62 7.00 -3.60 -3.35
C SER A 62 7.54 -5.03 -3.39
N GLY A 63 6.65 -6.04 -3.47
CA GLY A 63 7.03 -7.44 -3.27
C GLY A 63 7.16 -7.84 -1.78
N GLY A 64 6.89 -6.92 -0.86
CA GLY A 64 6.69 -7.23 0.56
C GLY A 64 5.41 -8.03 0.80
N ILE A 65 5.25 -8.55 2.02
CA ILE A 65 4.16 -9.46 2.38
C ILE A 65 2.77 -8.84 2.15
N ASP A 66 2.59 -7.56 2.48
CA ASP A 66 1.28 -6.90 2.44
C ASP A 66 0.78 -6.72 1.00
N SER A 67 1.58 -6.08 0.15
CA SER A 67 1.24 -5.89 -1.27
C SER A 67 1.15 -7.22 -2.02
N THR A 68 1.95 -8.22 -1.65
CA THR A 68 1.86 -9.59 -2.18
C THR A 68 0.57 -10.27 -1.79
N LEU A 69 0.12 -10.12 -0.55
CA LEU A 69 -1.13 -10.73 -0.10
C LEU A 69 -2.34 -10.13 -0.81
N ILE A 70 -2.37 -8.80 -1.02
CA ILE A 70 -3.43 -8.14 -1.79
C ILE A 70 -3.44 -8.65 -3.25
N ALA A 71 -2.29 -8.68 -3.93
CA ALA A 71 -2.19 -9.15 -5.31
C ALA A 71 -2.56 -10.63 -5.45
N PHE A 72 -2.13 -11.46 -4.48
CA PHE A 72 -2.48 -12.88 -4.44
C PHE A 72 -3.99 -13.08 -4.28
N LEU A 73 -4.64 -12.33 -3.39
CA LEU A 73 -6.09 -12.41 -3.18
C LEU A 73 -6.86 -11.91 -4.41
N ALA A 74 -6.43 -10.81 -5.02
CA ALA A 74 -7.01 -10.31 -6.27
C ALA A 74 -6.95 -11.37 -7.38
N LYS A 75 -5.78 -12.02 -7.54
CA LYS A 75 -5.61 -13.11 -8.51
C LYS A 75 -6.52 -14.29 -8.20
N LYS A 76 -6.60 -14.72 -6.94
CA LYS A 76 -7.46 -15.84 -6.52
C LYS A 76 -8.94 -15.54 -6.73
N ALA A 77 -9.34 -14.28 -6.59
CA ALA A 77 -10.70 -13.80 -6.86
C ALA A 77 -10.99 -13.59 -8.37
N GLY A 78 -10.01 -13.81 -9.25
CA GLY A 78 -10.18 -13.65 -10.70
C GLY A 78 -10.33 -12.19 -11.14
N LYS A 79 -9.83 -11.24 -10.36
CA LYS A 79 -9.90 -9.80 -10.66
C LYS A 79 -8.85 -9.40 -11.71
N ASP A 80 -9.17 -8.39 -12.52
CA ASP A 80 -8.22 -7.77 -13.46
C ASP A 80 -7.46 -6.63 -12.78
N PHE A 81 -6.14 -6.78 -12.66
CA PHE A 81 -5.28 -5.80 -11.99
C PHE A 81 -3.89 -5.70 -12.63
N VAL A 82 -3.20 -4.59 -12.34
CA VAL A 82 -1.80 -4.36 -12.70
C VAL A 82 -1.02 -3.93 -11.46
N CYS A 83 0.15 -4.52 -11.25
CA CYS A 83 1.09 -4.13 -10.20
C CYS A 83 2.00 -2.98 -10.68
N TYR A 84 2.27 -2.03 -9.80
CA TYR A 84 3.15 -0.89 -10.06
C TYR A 84 4.24 -0.83 -8.99
N SER A 85 5.49 -0.95 -9.40
CA SER A 85 6.65 -0.78 -8.51
C SER A 85 7.44 0.47 -8.90
N VAL A 86 7.98 1.16 -7.93
CA VAL A 86 8.76 2.39 -8.11
C VAL A 86 10.14 2.16 -7.55
N GLY A 87 11.18 2.60 -8.26
CA GLY A 87 12.54 2.51 -7.73
C GLY A 87 13.51 3.46 -8.40
N LEU A 88 14.70 3.51 -7.82
CA LEU A 88 15.80 4.33 -8.32
C LEU A 88 16.49 3.63 -9.49
N LYS A 89 16.63 4.36 -10.60
CA LYS A 89 17.50 3.98 -11.72
C LYS A 89 18.95 4.04 -11.24
N ARG A 90 19.48 2.90 -10.81
CA ARG A 90 20.84 2.78 -10.28
C ARG A 90 21.87 2.63 -11.41
N SER A 91 23.07 3.18 -11.20
CA SER A 91 24.29 2.67 -11.79
C SER A 91 24.81 1.48 -10.95
N ASP A 92 25.69 0.68 -11.54
CA ASP A 92 26.13 -0.65 -11.10
C ASP A 92 26.73 -0.75 -9.67
N GLU A 93 26.97 0.40 -9.02
CA GLU A 93 27.73 0.55 -7.76
C GLU A 93 26.88 0.51 -6.49
N LEU A 94 25.55 0.65 -6.58
CA LEU A 94 24.66 0.62 -5.41
C LEU A 94 23.96 -0.74 -5.28
N LYS A 95 24.67 -1.75 -4.76
CA LYS A 95 24.12 -3.08 -4.48
C LYS A 95 23.56 -3.16 -3.05
N GLY A 96 22.25 -3.39 -2.91
CA GLY A 96 21.57 -3.60 -1.62
C GLY A 96 20.05 -3.72 -1.80
N ALA A 97 19.38 -4.40 -0.84
CA ALA A 97 17.96 -4.79 -0.80
C ALA A 97 17.06 -3.85 -1.61
N ASP A 98 16.68 -4.30 -2.81
CA ASP A 98 15.93 -3.49 -3.76
C ASP A 98 14.49 -3.99 -3.80
N ASP A 99 13.53 -3.14 -3.47
CA ASP A 99 12.11 -3.41 -3.65
C ASP A 99 11.82 -3.79 -5.12
N LEU A 100 12.59 -3.28 -6.08
CA LEU A 100 12.50 -3.70 -7.48
C LEU A 100 12.92 -5.15 -7.69
N PHE A 101 13.91 -5.66 -6.96
CA PHE A 101 14.30 -7.06 -7.04
C PHE A 101 13.17 -7.97 -6.55
N TRP A 102 12.63 -7.70 -5.36
CA TRP A 102 11.57 -8.52 -4.77
C TRP A 102 10.27 -8.41 -5.56
N SER A 103 9.85 -7.21 -5.96
CA SER A 103 8.68 -7.04 -6.81
C SER A 103 8.81 -7.80 -8.13
N LYS A 104 9.94 -7.69 -8.85
CA LYS A 104 10.17 -8.45 -10.09
C LYS A 104 10.15 -9.96 -9.84
N LYS A 105 10.80 -10.43 -8.76
CA LYS A 105 10.86 -11.86 -8.41
C LYS A 105 9.47 -12.42 -8.10
N ILE A 106 8.74 -11.80 -7.19
CA ILE A 106 7.41 -12.26 -6.75
C ILE A 106 6.38 -12.12 -7.87
N ALA A 107 6.41 -11.02 -8.64
CA ALA A 107 5.52 -10.87 -9.78
C ALA A 107 5.74 -11.97 -10.82
N LYS A 108 7.00 -12.37 -11.08
CA LYS A 108 7.31 -13.50 -11.95
C LYS A 108 6.82 -14.82 -11.37
N GLU A 109 7.06 -15.07 -10.08
CA GLU A 109 6.66 -16.30 -9.40
C GLU A 109 5.15 -16.52 -9.43
N TYR A 110 4.37 -15.48 -9.16
CA TYR A 110 2.91 -15.54 -9.15
C TYR A 110 2.27 -15.10 -10.48
N GLY A 111 3.04 -14.77 -11.51
CA GLY A 111 2.52 -14.30 -12.81
C GLY A 111 1.63 -13.07 -12.70
N PHE A 112 2.04 -12.06 -11.92
CA PHE A 112 1.38 -10.76 -11.87
C PHE A 112 1.88 -9.86 -13.02
N ASP A 113 0.99 -9.10 -13.65
CA ASP A 113 1.40 -8.05 -14.60
C ASP A 113 2.06 -6.91 -13.82
N LEU A 114 3.37 -6.73 -13.99
CA LEU A 114 4.16 -5.74 -13.25
C LEU A 114 4.70 -4.67 -14.19
N LYS A 115 4.37 -3.42 -13.87
CA LYS A 115 4.97 -2.22 -14.49
C LYS A 115 5.91 -1.56 -13.50
N VAL A 116 7.14 -1.35 -13.93
CA VAL A 116 8.18 -0.70 -13.12
C VAL A 116 8.38 0.74 -13.56
N VAL A 117 8.39 1.65 -12.60
CA VAL A 117 8.70 3.08 -12.78
C VAL A 117 10.07 3.34 -12.19
N GLU A 118 11.09 3.39 -13.04
CA GLU A 118 12.46 3.69 -12.64
C GLU A 118 12.76 5.18 -12.89
N LEU A 119 13.17 5.90 -11.85
CA LEU A 119 13.50 7.33 -11.92
C LEU A 119 14.97 7.54 -11.53
N GLY A 120 15.66 8.46 -12.21
CA GLY A 120 16.96 8.95 -11.74
C GLY A 120 16.81 9.98 -10.61
N VAL A 121 17.95 10.45 -10.07
CA VAL A 121 17.99 11.43 -8.97
C VAL A 121 17.17 12.70 -9.30
N GLU A 122 17.43 13.31 -10.46
CA GLU A 122 16.67 14.49 -10.94
C GLU A 122 15.16 14.21 -11.10
N GLY A 123 14.80 12.95 -11.40
CA GLY A 123 13.41 12.51 -11.46
C GLY A 123 12.78 12.55 -10.07
N PHE A 124 13.46 11.99 -9.08
CA PHE A 124 13.01 12.00 -7.69
C PHE A 124 12.92 13.41 -7.10
N GLU A 125 13.85 14.31 -7.41
CA GLU A 125 13.78 15.72 -6.98
C GLU A 125 12.49 16.39 -7.45
N LYS A 126 12.10 16.19 -8.71
CA LYS A 126 10.83 16.70 -9.25
C LYS A 126 9.61 16.06 -8.58
N ILE A 127 9.70 14.80 -8.19
CA ILE A 127 8.62 14.13 -7.45
C ILE A 127 8.51 14.69 -6.04
N ILE A 128 9.63 14.93 -5.36
CA ILE A 128 9.65 15.57 -4.04
C ILE A 128 8.94 16.92 -4.11
N GLU A 129 9.28 17.78 -5.07
CA GLU A 129 8.60 19.07 -5.24
C GLU A 129 7.09 18.93 -5.47
N LYS A 130 6.66 17.98 -6.30
CA LYS A 130 5.23 17.72 -6.57
C LYS A 130 4.52 17.24 -5.30
N VAL A 131 5.10 16.28 -4.59
CA VAL A 131 4.52 15.69 -3.38
C VAL A 131 4.42 16.73 -2.28
N THR A 132 5.46 17.55 -2.05
CA THR A 132 5.43 18.65 -1.09
C THR A 132 4.31 19.64 -1.40
N LYS A 133 4.10 19.99 -2.69
CA LYS A 133 2.99 20.86 -3.11
C LYS A 133 1.62 20.23 -2.87
N ILE A 134 1.49 18.92 -3.05
CA ILE A 134 0.22 18.19 -2.81
C ILE A 134 -0.09 18.13 -1.32
N LEU A 135 0.92 17.83 -0.48
CA LEU A 135 0.75 17.71 0.97
C LEU A 135 0.59 19.06 1.66
N GLY A 136 1.11 20.15 1.06
CA GLY A 136 1.01 21.50 1.61
C GLY A 136 1.89 21.74 2.86
N GLU A 137 2.71 20.77 3.25
CA GLU A 137 3.59 20.83 4.41
C GLU A 137 4.96 20.17 4.12
N PRO A 138 6.06 20.66 4.73
CA PRO A 138 7.40 20.10 4.55
C PRO A 138 7.70 18.94 5.52
N ASP A 139 6.73 18.08 5.81
CA ASP A 139 6.95 16.92 6.68
C ASP A 139 7.74 15.84 5.94
N VAL A 140 8.99 15.61 6.37
CA VAL A 140 9.94 14.70 5.69
C VAL A 140 9.42 13.27 5.64
N VAL A 141 8.69 12.81 6.66
CA VAL A 141 8.18 11.44 6.71
C VAL A 141 7.04 11.27 5.69
N LYS A 142 6.07 12.20 5.70
CA LYS A 142 4.94 12.17 4.75
C LYS A 142 5.42 12.36 3.31
N ILE A 143 6.39 13.24 3.09
CA ILE A 143 7.01 13.44 1.77
C ILE A 143 7.73 12.16 1.34
N GLY A 144 8.51 11.53 2.21
CA GLY A 144 9.22 10.29 1.91
C GLY A 144 8.27 9.18 1.44
N VAL A 145 7.17 8.96 2.18
CA VAL A 145 6.13 8.01 1.80
C VAL A 145 5.48 8.43 0.47
N GLY A 146 5.11 9.69 0.32
CA GLY A 146 4.49 10.19 -0.91
C GLY A 146 5.37 10.01 -2.14
N VAL A 147 6.68 10.23 -2.02
CA VAL A 147 7.65 10.09 -3.11
C VAL A 147 7.80 8.64 -3.56
N ALA A 148 7.71 7.67 -2.64
CA ALA A 148 7.75 6.25 -2.97
C ALA A 148 6.49 5.78 -3.72
N LEU A 149 5.34 6.40 -3.48
CA LEU A 149 4.04 5.95 -4.00
C LEU A 149 3.58 6.72 -5.25
N TYR A 150 3.82 8.04 -5.26
CA TYR A 150 3.26 8.96 -6.26
C TYR A 150 3.61 8.60 -7.71
N PRO A 151 4.84 8.19 -8.06
CA PRO A 151 5.15 7.81 -9.44
C PRO A 151 4.33 6.61 -9.92
N GLY A 152 4.09 5.64 -9.04
CA GLY A 152 3.23 4.48 -9.32
C GLY A 152 1.78 4.89 -9.53
N MET A 153 1.26 5.79 -8.67
CA MET A 153 -0.08 6.36 -8.83
C MET A 153 -0.23 7.18 -10.12
N GLU A 154 0.76 8.00 -10.47
CA GLU A 154 0.76 8.80 -11.70
C GLU A 154 0.76 7.90 -12.93
N LYS A 155 1.53 6.80 -12.88
CA LYS A 155 1.57 5.81 -13.96
C LYS A 155 0.26 5.01 -14.07
N ALA A 156 -0.32 4.57 -12.95
CA ALA A 156 -1.63 3.91 -12.94
C ALA A 156 -2.73 4.81 -13.53
N LYS A 157 -2.73 6.09 -13.16
CA LYS A 157 -3.64 7.09 -13.73
C LYS A 157 -3.45 7.27 -15.24
N LYS A 158 -2.20 7.31 -15.73
CA LYS A 158 -1.88 7.36 -17.17
C LYS A 158 -2.34 6.12 -17.92
N ASP A 159 -2.39 4.97 -17.25
CA ASP A 159 -2.92 3.73 -17.80
C ASP A 159 -4.46 3.64 -17.73
N GLY A 160 -5.13 4.72 -17.31
CA GLY A 160 -6.60 4.80 -17.25
C GLY A 160 -7.23 4.17 -16.01
N LEU A 161 -6.43 3.81 -15.00
CA LEU A 161 -6.94 3.18 -13.79
C LEU A 161 -7.53 4.22 -12.82
N LYS A 162 -8.73 3.92 -12.33
CA LYS A 162 -9.45 4.75 -11.36
C LYS A 162 -9.18 4.36 -9.92
N TYR A 163 -8.92 3.07 -9.67
CA TYR A 163 -8.70 2.51 -8.33
C TYR A 163 -7.26 2.04 -8.19
N ILE A 164 -6.66 2.29 -7.03
CA ILE A 164 -5.34 1.79 -6.68
C ILE A 164 -5.31 1.32 -5.22
N TYR A 165 -4.71 0.16 -4.99
CA TYR A 165 -4.50 -0.41 -3.66
C TYR A 165 -3.06 -0.23 -3.22
N SER A 166 -2.83 -0.09 -1.92
CA SER A 166 -1.52 -0.15 -1.29
C SER A 166 -1.56 -1.07 -0.07
N GLY A 167 -0.40 -1.56 0.34
CA GLY A 167 -0.25 -2.32 1.59
C GLY A 167 -0.04 -1.43 2.83
N LEU A 168 -0.22 -0.11 2.72
CA LEU A 168 0.01 0.81 3.85
C LEU A 168 -0.98 0.56 4.99
N GLY A 169 -0.52 0.73 6.23
CA GLY A 169 -1.35 0.60 7.42
C GLY A 169 -1.23 -0.76 8.13
N SER A 170 -0.57 -1.73 7.50
CA SER A 170 -0.35 -3.05 8.11
C SER A 170 0.53 -2.93 9.35
N GLU A 171 1.57 -2.10 9.30
CA GLU A 171 2.52 -1.94 10.38
C GLU A 171 1.87 -1.28 11.61
N GLU A 172 0.98 -0.31 11.42
CA GLU A 172 0.22 0.32 12.51
C GLU A 172 -0.77 -0.65 13.16
N ILE A 173 -1.46 -1.49 12.37
CA ILE A 173 -2.46 -2.43 12.88
C ILE A 173 -1.79 -3.61 13.61
N PHE A 174 -0.68 -4.10 13.08
CA PHE A 174 -0.02 -5.31 13.59
C PHE A 174 1.22 -5.03 14.43
N ALA A 175 1.50 -3.75 14.76
CA ALA A 175 2.72 -3.32 15.44
C ALA A 175 3.99 -3.86 14.75
N GLY A 176 4.03 -3.78 13.42
CA GLY A 176 5.04 -4.43 12.58
C GLY A 176 6.39 -3.71 12.48
N TYR A 177 6.50 -2.47 12.97
CA TYR A 177 7.77 -1.76 12.98
C TYR A 177 8.77 -2.37 13.98
N GLN A 178 10.04 -2.50 13.59
CA GLN A 178 11.11 -3.02 14.46
C GLN A 178 11.17 -2.32 15.84
N ARG A 179 10.90 -1.01 15.91
CA ARG A 179 10.84 -0.27 17.18
C ARG A 179 9.83 -0.83 18.19
N HIS A 180 8.79 -1.53 17.73
CA HIS A 180 7.80 -2.18 18.59
C HIS A 180 8.33 -3.49 19.19
N GLU A 181 9.29 -4.14 18.54
CA GLU A 181 10.02 -5.28 19.12
C GLU A 181 10.97 -4.82 20.24
N GLU A 182 11.46 -3.59 20.14
CA GLU A 182 12.40 -2.96 21.09
C GLU A 182 11.72 -2.21 22.25
N SER A 183 10.38 -2.18 22.32
CA SER A 183 9.57 -1.48 23.33
C SER A 183 9.04 -2.42 24.41
#